data_AF-A0A8X6I7G4-F1
#
_entry.id   AF-A0A8X6I7G4-F1
#
_cell.length_a   1.000
_cell.length_b   1.000
_cell.length_c   1.000
_cell.angle_alpha   90.00
_cell.angle_beta   90.00
_cell.angle_gamma   90.00
#
_symmetry.space_group_name_H-M   'P 1'
#
loop_
_entity.id
_entity.type
_entity.pdbx_description
1 polymer ?
#
loop_
_entity_poly.entity_id
_entity_poly.type
_entity_poly.pdbx_seq_one_letter_code
_entity_poly.pdbx_strand_id
1 'polypeptide(L)'
;MVVSSVSGLFYVNYIMFFVPIGGYAHYLSSLSSEIFFLSLFVVIIGPASAVNEALLSTKKVLISLPRNFPQHFNELTMIIGSEFFNDVYLTLWKIYTIDRSLTISAMGTLLTYGIIIATLDTMKNPTNT
;
A
#
# COMPACT_ATOMS: atom_id res chain seq x y z
N MET A 1 4.96 -11.57 -5.24
CA MET A 1 5.31 -10.27 -5.84
C MET A 1 5.15 -9.10 -4.86
N VAL A 2 3.97 -8.80 -4.30
CA VAL A 2 3.85 -7.73 -3.27
C VAL A 2 4.69 -8.04 -2.02
N VAL A 3 4.62 -9.28 -1.51
CA VAL A 3 5.40 -9.70 -0.33
C VAL A 3 6.90 -9.55 -0.59
N SER A 4 7.40 -9.97 -1.76
CA SER A 4 8.81 -9.80 -2.12
C SER A 4 9.24 -8.33 -2.20
N SER A 5 8.36 -7.41 -2.63
CA SER A 5 8.62 -5.97 -2.62
C SER A 5 8.78 -5.44 -1.19
N VAL A 6 7.86 -5.80 -0.29
CA VAL A 6 7.87 -5.37 1.11
C VAL A 6 9.06 -5.96 1.86
N SER A 7 9.35 -7.25 1.66
CA SER A 7 10.52 -7.90 2.22
C SER A 7 11.82 -7.28 1.72
N GLY A 8 11.88 -6.90 0.43
CA GLY A 8 13.03 -6.18 -0.15
C GLY A 8 13.25 -4.80 0.49
N LEU A 9 12.19 -4.02 0.67
CA LEU A 9 12.25 -2.72 1.36
C LEU A 9 12.77 -2.86 2.78
N PHE A 10 12.26 -3.84 3.52
CA PHE A 10 12.69 -4.10 4.89
C PHE A 10 14.16 -4.52 4.96
N TYR A 11 14.59 -5.38 4.04
CA TYR A 11 15.97 -5.88 3.98
C TYR A 11 16.99 -4.77 3.65
N VAL A 12 16.70 -3.93 2.66
CA VAL A 12 17.60 -2.81 2.28
C VAL A 12 17.71 -1.80 3.42
N ASN A 13 16.59 -1.45 4.06
CA ASN A 13 16.58 -0.56 5.23
C ASN A 13 17.34 -1.16 6.42
N TYR A 14 17.17 -2.46 6.68
CA TYR A 14 17.90 -3.16 7.74
C TYR A 14 19.41 -3.10 7.50
N ILE A 15 19.87 -3.38 6.28
CA ILE A 15 21.30 -3.33 5.95
C ILE A 15 21.84 -1.91 6.10
N MET A 16 21.12 -0.91 5.60
CA MET A 16 21.54 0.49 5.64
C MET A 16 21.73 1.01 7.07
N PHE A 17 20.88 0.61 8.01
CA PHE A 17 20.93 1.06 9.39
C PHE A 17 21.86 0.24 10.29
N PHE A 18 21.83 -1.09 10.18
CA PHE A 18 22.50 -1.97 11.15
C PHE A 18 23.84 -2.52 10.71
N VAL A 19 24.14 -2.51 9.41
CA VAL A 19 25.39 -3.07 8.92
C VAL A 19 26.35 -1.91 8.62
N PRO A 20 27.43 -1.75 9.41
CA PRO A 20 28.38 -0.65 9.23
C PRO A 20 29.28 -0.93 8.03
N ILE A 21 28.73 -0.81 6.82
CA ILE A 21 29.47 -0.91 5.56
C ILE A 21 29.87 0.51 5.17
N GLY A 22 31.06 0.91 5.62
CA GLY A 22 31.64 2.22 5.33
C GLY A 22 32.09 2.33 3.88
N GLY A 23 31.18 2.71 2.97
CA GLY A 23 31.52 2.97 1.58
C GLY A 23 30.45 3.74 0.83
N TYR A 24 30.84 4.83 0.16
CA TYR A 24 29.94 5.66 -0.65
C TYR A 24 29.19 4.87 -1.74
N ALA A 25 29.88 3.92 -2.37
CA ALA A 25 29.28 3.03 -3.38
C ALA A 25 28.17 2.14 -2.79
N HIS A 26 28.30 1.70 -1.54
CA HIS A 26 27.30 0.89 -0.86
C HIS A 26 26.04 1.71 -0.53
N TYR A 27 26.24 2.97 -0.13
CA TYR A 27 25.14 3.90 0.10
C TYR A 27 24.33 4.17 -1.18
N LEU A 28 25.01 4.46 -2.30
CA LEU A 28 24.35 4.64 -3.60
C LEU A 28 23.61 3.38 -4.07
N SER A 29 24.20 2.19 -3.87
CA SER A 29 23.56 0.92 -4.20
C SER A 29 22.35 0.63 -3.33
N SER A 30 22.36 1.07 -2.06
CA SER A 30 21.23 0.90 -1.15
C SER A 30 20.07 1.82 -1.54
N LEU A 31 20.36 3.09 -1.85
CA LEU A 31 19.35 4.05 -2.33
C LEU A 31 18.72 3.60 -3.65
N SER A 32 19.50 3.11 -4.61
CA SER A 32 18.97 2.63 -5.90
C SER A 32 18.07 1.41 -5.72
N SER A 33 18.44 0.50 -4.81
CA SER A 33 17.64 -0.69 -4.47
C SER A 33 16.32 -0.29 -3.79
N GLU A 34 16.35 0.70 -2.89
CA GLU A 34 15.15 1.21 -2.23
C GLU A 34 14.17 1.85 -3.24
N ILE A 35 14.67 2.69 -4.14
CA ILE A 35 13.87 3.29 -5.22
C ILE A 35 13.24 2.20 -6.10
N PHE A 36 13.99 1.13 -6.40
CA PHE A 36 13.49 0.03 -7.21
C PHE A 36 12.34 -0.73 -6.52
N PHE A 37 12.51 -1.12 -5.25
CA PHE A 37 11.47 -1.83 -4.51
C PHE A 37 10.24 -0.97 -4.23
N LEU A 38 10.41 0.33 -3.98
CA LEU A 38 9.30 1.29 -3.88
C LEU A 38 8.54 1.39 -5.21
N SER A 39 9.26 1.48 -6.32
CA SER A 39 8.67 1.56 -7.66
C SER A 39 7.87 0.30 -7.97
N LEU A 40 8.41 -0.89 -7.68
CA LEU A 40 7.70 -2.16 -7.83
C LEU A 40 6.44 -2.21 -6.96
N PHE A 41 6.51 -1.74 -5.72
CA PHE A 41 5.37 -1.70 -4.83
C PHE A 41 4.24 -0.81 -5.39
N VAL A 42 4.58 0.39 -5.84
CA VAL A 42 3.61 1.34 -6.43
C VAL A 42 3.02 0.81 -7.74
N VAL A 43 3.81 0.18 -8.61
CA VAL A 43 3.32 -0.39 -9.87
C VAL A 43 2.32 -1.53 -9.64
N ILE A 44 2.47 -2.31 -8.57
CA ILE A 44 1.57 -3.42 -8.28
C ILE A 44 0.31 -2.94 -7.55
N ILE A 45 0.47 -2.07 -6.54
CA ILE A 45 -0.64 -1.62 -5.70
C ILE A 45 -1.44 -0.48 -6.34
N GLY A 46 -0.78 0.39 -7.10
CA GLY A 46 -1.40 1.58 -7.71
C GLY A 46 -2.59 1.25 -8.61
N PRO A 47 -2.46 0.39 -9.63
CA PRO A 47 -3.56 0.02 -10.51
C PRO A 47 -4.71 -0.66 -9.75
N ALA A 48 -4.38 -1.53 -8.79
CA ALA A 48 -5.39 -2.22 -7.98
C ALA A 48 -6.18 -1.25 -7.09
N SER A 49 -5.52 -0.25 -6.50
CA SER A 49 -6.17 0.83 -5.75
C SER A 49 -7.06 1.69 -6.66
N ALA A 50 -6.58 2.05 -7.86
CA ALA A 50 -7.33 2.86 -8.80
C ALA A 50 -8.60 2.15 -9.30
N VAL A 51 -8.50 0.84 -9.58
CA VAL A 51 -9.67 0.03 -9.97
C VAL A 51 -10.67 -0.09 -8.81
N ASN A 52 -10.19 -0.26 -7.57
CA ASN A 52 -11.07 -0.29 -6.40
C ASN A 52 -11.80 1.04 -6.17
N GLU A 53 -11.10 2.17 -6.27
CA GLU A 53 -11.70 3.51 -6.14
C GLU A 53 -12.73 3.79 -7.25
N ALA A 54 -12.41 3.40 -8.49
CA ALA A 54 -13.32 3.51 -9.62
C ALA A 54 -14.57 2.64 -9.42
N LEU A 55 -14.40 1.40 -8.95
CA LEU A 55 -15.51 0.51 -8.64
C LEU A 55 -16.41 1.07 -7.53
N LEU A 56 -15.84 1.61 -6.45
CA LEU A 56 -16.59 2.25 -5.37
C LEU A 56 -17.37 3.46 -5.88
N SER A 57 -16.77 4.27 -6.75
CA SER A 57 -17.41 5.44 -7.36
C SER A 57 -18.56 5.02 -8.28
N THR A 58 -18.36 4.01 -9.11
CA THR A 58 -19.40 3.45 -9.97
C THR A 58 -20.52 2.83 -9.14
N LYS A 59 -20.22 2.06 -8.08
CA LYS A 59 -21.25 1.53 -7.16
C LYS A 59 -22.09 2.66 -6.55
N LYS A 60 -21.49 3.76 -6.10
CA LYS A 60 -22.22 4.92 -5.55
C LYS A 60 -23.17 5.54 -6.58
N VAL A 61 -22.68 5.77 -7.80
CA VAL A 61 -23.49 6.31 -8.91
C VAL A 61 -24.63 5.36 -9.25
N LEU A 62 -24.33 4.06 -9.33
CA LEU A 62 -25.27 3.01 -9.69
C LEU A 62 -26.36 2.79 -8.62
N ILE A 63 -26.07 2.99 -7.34
CA ILE A 63 -27.08 3.00 -6.27
C ILE A 63 -27.94 4.27 -6.32
N SER A 64 -27.38 5.39 -6.76
CA SER A 64 -28.10 6.66 -6.87
C SER A 64 -28.97 6.80 -8.14
N LEU A 65 -28.64 6.05 -9.21
CA LEU A 65 -29.33 6.10 -10.50
C LEU A 65 -30.80 5.65 -10.43
N PRO A 66 -31.13 4.49 -9.82
CA PRO A 66 -32.51 4.00 -9.71
C PRO A 66 -33.40 4.95 -8.93
N ARG A 67 -32.84 5.68 -7.95
CA ARG A 67 -33.58 6.67 -7.15
C ARG A 67 -34.15 7.81 -8.00
N ASN A 68 -33.52 8.14 -9.14
CA ASN A 68 -33.97 9.18 -10.05
C ASN A 68 -34.89 8.69 -11.19
N PHE A 69 -35.03 7.36 -11.39
CA PHE A 69 -35.85 6.79 -12.47
C PHE A 69 -36.78 5.67 -11.94
N PRO A 70 -38.00 6.04 -11.48
CA PRO A 70 -38.90 5.10 -10.80
C PRO A 70 -39.52 4.03 -11.71
N GLN A 71 -39.51 4.21 -13.04
CA GLN A 71 -40.25 3.35 -13.97
C GLN A 71 -39.62 1.96 -14.21
N HIS A 72 -38.31 1.80 -14.03
CA HIS A 72 -37.61 0.51 -14.22
C HIS A 72 -36.79 0.08 -12.99
N PHE A 73 -37.12 0.63 -11.82
CA PHE A 73 -36.38 0.45 -10.58
C PHE A 73 -36.17 -1.03 -10.23
N ASN A 74 -37.22 -1.85 -10.27
CA ASN A 74 -37.13 -3.24 -9.82
C ASN A 74 -36.26 -4.11 -10.74
N GLU A 75 -36.40 -3.95 -12.06
CA GLU A 75 -35.63 -4.70 -13.05
C GLU A 75 -34.15 -4.30 -13.02
N LEU A 76 -33.88 -2.99 -12.95
CA LEU A 76 -32.50 -2.47 -12.92
C LEU A 76 -31.79 -2.88 -11.63
N THR A 77 -32.47 -2.80 -10.49
CA THR A 77 -31.90 -3.19 -9.18
C THR A 77 -31.69 -4.70 -9.07
N MET A 78 -32.49 -5.52 -9.76
CA MET A 78 -32.34 -6.98 -9.75
C MET A 78 -31.15 -7.45 -10.61
N ILE A 79 -30.96 -6.84 -11.79
CA ILE A 79 -29.82 -7.12 -12.67
C ILE A 79 -28.51 -6.65 -12.02
N ILE A 80 -28.48 -5.38 -11.57
CA ILE A 80 -27.33 -4.80 -10.86
C ILE A 80 -27.06 -5.52 -9.53
N GLY A 81 -28.13 -5.87 -8.80
CA GLY A 81 -28.10 -6.62 -7.55
C GLY A 81 -27.38 -7.95 -7.66
N SER A 82 -27.70 -8.73 -8.70
CA SER A 82 -27.16 -10.09 -8.85
C SER A 82 -25.71 -10.13 -9.31
N GLU A 83 -25.26 -9.19 -10.16
CA GLU A 83 -23.92 -9.20 -10.74
C GLU A 83 -22.95 -8.21 -10.08
N PHE A 84 -23.43 -7.04 -9.65
CA PHE A 84 -22.60 -5.92 -9.23
C PHE A 84 -22.42 -5.80 -7.70
N PHE A 85 -23.35 -6.36 -6.92
CA PHE A 85 -23.24 -6.41 -5.45
C PHE A 85 -22.53 -7.66 -4.93
N ASN A 86 -22.17 -8.61 -5.81
CA ASN A 86 -21.10 -9.52 -5.45
C ASN A 86 -19.85 -8.67 -5.18
N ASP A 87 -19.24 -8.85 -4.01
CA ASP A 87 -18.11 -8.07 -3.50
C ASP A 87 -16.84 -8.33 -4.33
N VAL A 88 -16.84 -7.93 -5.60
CA VAL A 88 -15.71 -8.00 -6.52
C VAL A 88 -14.78 -6.82 -6.22
N TYR A 89 -14.23 -6.80 -5.00
CA TYR A 89 -13.11 -5.94 -4.69
C TYR A 89 -11.82 -6.66 -5.06
N LEU A 90 -10.89 -5.96 -5.71
CA LEU A 90 -9.51 -6.43 -5.82
C LEU A 90 -8.90 -6.32 -4.42
N THR A 91 -9.07 -7.38 -3.65
CA THR A 91 -8.49 -7.53 -2.32
C THR A 91 -7.11 -8.15 -2.46
N LEU A 92 -6.12 -7.56 -1.80
CA LEU A 92 -4.87 -8.27 -1.58
C LEU A 92 -5.19 -9.38 -0.58
N TRP A 93 -5.12 -10.63 -1.05
CA TRP A 93 -5.26 -11.80 -0.20
C TRP A 93 -6.59 -11.90 0.56
N LYS A 94 -7.69 -11.31 0.05
CA LYS A 94 -9.04 -11.36 0.66
C LYS A 94 -9.15 -10.72 2.07
N ILE A 95 -8.06 -10.20 2.61
CA ILE A 95 -7.96 -9.63 3.97
C ILE A 95 -7.87 -8.10 3.93
N TYR A 96 -7.30 -7.54 2.86
CA TYR A 96 -7.14 -6.08 2.71
C TYR A 96 -7.72 -5.61 1.37
N THR A 97 -8.69 -4.69 1.42
CA THR A 97 -8.97 -3.84 0.27
C THR A 97 -7.71 -3.06 -0.05
N ILE A 98 -7.27 -3.15 -1.30
CA ILE A 98 -6.14 -2.37 -1.77
C ILE A 98 -6.63 -0.93 -1.86
N ASP A 99 -6.35 -0.15 -0.82
CA ASP A 99 -6.64 1.27 -0.69
C ASP A 99 -5.32 2.04 -0.48
N ARG A 100 -5.33 3.32 -0.84
CA ARG A 100 -4.21 4.25 -0.63
C ARG A 100 -3.73 4.31 0.84
N SER A 101 -4.61 3.98 1.78
CA SER A 101 -4.32 3.88 3.21
C SER A 101 -3.28 2.80 3.53
N LEU A 102 -3.25 1.69 2.80
CA LEU A 102 -2.29 0.59 3.00
C LEU A 102 -0.86 1.04 2.69
N THR A 103 -0.69 1.80 1.61
CA THR A 103 0.59 2.40 1.21
C THR A 103 1.08 3.41 2.25
N ILE A 104 0.18 4.27 2.73
CA ILE A 104 0.51 5.29 3.75
C ILE A 104 0.86 4.62 5.08
N SER A 105 0.13 3.58 5.48
CA SER A 105 0.39 2.83 6.71
C SER A 105 1.74 2.12 6.67
N ALA A 106 2.10 1.51 5.53
CA ALA A 106 3.39 0.86 5.33
C ALA A 106 4.56 1.86 5.42
N MET A 107 4.45 3.04 4.80
CA MET A 107 5.45 4.10 4.94
C MET A 107 5.53 4.64 6.37
N GLY A 108 4.39 4.83 7.04
CA GLY A 108 4.33 5.30 8.41
C GLY A 108 4.97 4.32 9.40
N THR A 109 4.76 3.02 9.21
CA THR A 109 5.42 1.99 10.03
C THR A 109 6.92 1.97 9.79
N LEU A 110 7.37 2.07 8.53
CA LEU A 110 8.80 2.12 8.22
C LEU A 110 9.50 3.30 8.92
N LEU A 111 8.91 4.51 8.85
CA LEU A 111 9.43 5.68 9.54
C LEU A 111 9.44 5.51 11.07
N THR A 112 8.36 4.97 11.63
CA THR A 112 8.23 4.76 13.08
C THR A 112 9.29 3.78 13.58
N TYR A 113 9.46 2.65 12.89
CA TYR A 113 10.51 1.68 13.23
C TYR A 113 11.90 2.29 13.10
N GLY A 114 12.18 3.05 12.03
CA GLY A 114 13.44 3.77 11.87
C GLY A 114 13.74 4.72 13.03
N ILE A 115 12.75 5.51 13.47
CA ILE A 115 12.88 6.43 14.62
C ILE A 115 13.14 5.68 15.92
N ILE A 116 12.36 4.62 16.20
CA ILE A 116 12.53 3.80 17.41
C ILE A 116 13.96 3.22 17.45
N ILE A 117 14.42 2.67 16.34
CA ILE A 117 15.75 2.07 16.22
C ILE A 117 16.84 3.12 16.45
N ALA A 118 16.76 4.27 15.78
CA ALA A 118 17.72 5.37 15.95
C ALA A 118 17.77 5.88 17.41
N THR A 119 16.61 5.95 18.06
CA THR A 119 16.49 6.35 19.46
C THR A 119 17.10 5.32 20.40
N LEU A 120 16.86 4.02 20.17
CA LEU A 120 17.45 2.94 20.95
C LEU A 120 18.96 2.87 20.83
N ASP A 121 19.50 3.11 19.63
CA ASP A 121 20.95 3.17 19.41
C ASP A 121 21.60 4.33 20.18
N THR A 122 20.97 5.50 20.14
CA THR A 122 21.39 6.69 20.90
C THR A 122 21.41 6.45 22.41
N MET A 123 20.45 5.67 22.93
CA MET A 123 20.43 5.30 24.36
C MET A 123 21.46 4.23 24.73
N LYS A 124 21.79 3.32 23.80
CA LYS A 124 22.77 2.25 24.03
C LYS A 124 24.20 2.77 23.98
N ASN A 125 24.48 3.70 23.07
CA ASN A 125 25.77 4.39 22.94
C ASN A 125 25.57 5.88 23.25
N PRO A 126 25.47 6.26 24.53
CA PRO A 126 25.54 7.66 24.89
C PRO A 126 26.95 8.13 24.50
N THR A 127 27.06 8.80 23.35
CA THR A 127 28.32 9.43 22.94
C THR A 127 28.73 10.38 24.06
N ASN A 128 29.83 10.03 24.72
CA ASN A 128 30.66 10.97 25.45
C ASN A 128 30.90 12.17 24.51
N THR A 129 30.63 13.36 25.05
CA THR A 129 30.93 14.69 24.49
C THR A 129 32.17 14.76 23.62
#